data_AF-A0A7J5C9G2-F1
#
_entry.id   AF-A0A7J5C9G2-F1
#
_cell.length_a   1.000
_cell.length_b   1.000
_cell.length_c   1.000
_cell.angle_alpha   90.00
_cell.angle_beta   90.00
_cell.angle_gamma   90.00
#
_symmetry.space_group_name_H-M   'P 1'
#
loop_
_entity.id
_entity.type
_entity.pdbx_description
1 polymer ?
#
loop_
_entity_poly.entity_id
_entity_poly.type
_entity_poly.pdbx_seq_one_letter_code
_entity_poly.pdbx_strand_id
1 'polypeptide(L)' 'TTPPAVEPEPVTVPAPEPVDVPTHLLPMARFAAVQHEQSTGAPITAAELADRLDVAPAVAGQLLTTLTGGAR' A
#
# COMPACT_ATOMS: atom_id res chain seq x y z
N THR A 1 33.71 -30.28 20.22
CA THR A 1 33.54 -28.82 20.08
C THR A 1 32.33 -28.56 19.22
N THR A 2 31.24 -28.11 19.83
CA THR A 2 29.98 -27.72 19.18
C THR A 2 30.09 -26.22 18.84
N PRO A 3 29.86 -25.77 17.59
CA PRO A 3 29.80 -24.33 17.33
C PRO A 3 28.55 -23.73 18.01
N PRO A 4 28.61 -22.49 18.52
CA PRO A 4 27.48 -21.88 19.20
C PRO A 4 26.37 -21.55 18.19
N ALA A 5 25.13 -21.72 18.63
CA ALA A 5 23.94 -21.30 17.90
C ALA A 5 23.90 -19.77 17.84
N VAL A 6 23.85 -19.24 16.62
CA VAL A 6 23.55 -17.83 16.36
C VAL A 6 22.05 -17.59 16.60
N GLU A 7 21.74 -16.87 17.67
CA GLU A 7 20.41 -16.30 17.93
C GLU A 7 20.06 -15.34 16.77
N PRO A 8 18.91 -15.48 16.09
CA PRO A 8 18.52 -14.52 15.07
C PRO A 8 18.13 -13.20 15.76
N GLU A 9 18.92 -12.16 15.54
CA GLU A 9 18.60 -10.81 15.98
C GLU A 9 17.23 -10.39 15.40
N PRO A 10 16.32 -9.82 16.20
CA PRO A 10 15.06 -9.31 15.70
C PRO A 10 15.37 -8.17 14.75
N VAL A 11 15.10 -8.36 13.47
CA VAL A 11 15.21 -7.32 12.45
C VAL A 11 14.21 -6.22 12.83
N THR A 12 14.71 -5.16 13.47
CA THR A 12 13.95 -3.95 13.75
C THR A 12 13.67 -3.28 12.41
N VAL A 13 12.56 -3.66 11.78
CA VAL A 13 12.08 -3.00 10.57
C VAL A 13 11.83 -1.54 10.95
N PRO A 14 12.50 -0.56 10.33
CA PRO A 14 12.23 0.85 10.59
C PRO A 14 10.75 1.11 10.36
N ALA A 15 10.09 1.79 11.31
CA ALA A 15 8.73 2.25 11.10
C ALA A 15 8.72 3.10 9.81
N PRO A 16 7.85 2.80 8.82
CA PRO A 16 7.80 3.59 7.61
C PRO A 16 7.45 5.03 8.00
N GLU A 17 8.29 5.98 7.58
CA GLU A 17 7.98 7.40 7.68
C GLU A 17 6.60 7.64 7.07
N PRO A 18 5.75 8.49 7.67
CA PRO A 18 4.43 8.78 7.12
C PRO A 18 4.64 9.39 5.72
N VAL A 19 4.38 8.58 4.69
CA VAL A 19 4.42 9.08 3.31
C VAL A 19 3.33 10.13 3.18
N ASP A 20 3.73 11.32 2.78
CA ASP A 20 2.83 12.46 2.63
C ASP A 20 1.83 12.11 1.52
N VAL A 21 0.61 11.68 1.89
CA VAL A 21 -0.38 11.16 0.95
C VAL A 21 -0.75 12.26 -0.03
N PRO A 22 -0.43 12.13 -1.33
CA PRO A 22 -0.69 13.22 -2.25
C PRO A 22 -2.20 13.36 -2.45
N THR A 23 -2.78 14.44 -1.90
CA THR A 23 -4.23 14.68 -1.92
C THR A 23 -4.80 14.80 -3.33
N HIS A 24 -3.99 15.25 -4.29
CA HIS A 24 -4.34 15.32 -5.70
C HIS A 24 -4.49 13.94 -6.36
N LEU A 25 -3.91 12.87 -5.78
CA LEU A 25 -4.05 11.51 -6.27
C LEU A 25 -5.31 10.81 -5.75
N LEU A 26 -5.96 11.32 -4.71
CA LEU A 26 -7.17 10.70 -4.16
C LEU A 26 -8.30 10.53 -5.19
N PRO A 27 -8.64 11.53 -6.03
CA PRO A 27 -9.63 11.36 -7.10
C PRO A 27 -9.21 10.30 -8.13
N MET A 28 -7.93 10.28 -8.51
CA MET A 28 -7.39 9.29 -9.45
C MET A 28 -7.41 7.88 -8.88
N ALA A 29 -7.03 7.72 -7.61
CA ALA A 29 -7.07 6.45 -6.91
C ALA A 29 -8.50 5.90 -6.78
N ARG A 30 -9.49 6.76 -6.49
CA ARG A 30 -10.91 6.38 -6.49
C ARG A 30 -11.35 5.87 -7.86
N PHE A 31 -11.02 6.63 -8.90
CA PHE A 31 -11.39 6.27 -10.26
C PHE A 31 -10.76 4.94 -10.67
N ALA A 32 -9.47 4.74 -10.41
CA ALA A 32 -8.78 3.49 -10.71
C ALA A 32 -9.38 2.29 -9.94
N ALA A 33 -9.73 2.47 -8.66
CA ALA A 33 -10.37 1.44 -7.87
C ALA A 33 -11.74 1.04 -8.43
N VAL A 34 -12.58 2.02 -8.76
CA VAL A 34 -13.90 1.76 -9.38
C VAL A 34 -13.74 1.09 -10.74
N GLN A 35 -12.84 1.58 -11.60
CA GLN A 35 -12.61 0.96 -12.90
C GLN A 35 -12.15 -0.49 -12.79
N HIS A 36 -11.26 -0.79 -11.84
CA HIS A 36 -10.75 -2.13 -11.63
C HIS A 36 -11.86 -3.08 -11.16
N GLU A 37 -12.66 -2.66 -10.20
CA GLU A 37 -13.85 -3.39 -9.73
C GLU A 37 -14.82 -3.68 -10.89
N GLN A 38 -15.14 -2.68 -11.71
CA GLN A 38 -16.03 -2.87 -12.86
C GLN A 38 -15.45 -3.80 -13.94
N SER A 39 -14.13 -3.84 -14.09
CA SER A 39 -13.46 -4.63 -15.14
C SER A 39 -13.19 -6.08 -14.73
N THR A 40 -12.91 -6.31 -13.45
CA THR A 40 -12.46 -7.62 -12.93
C THR A 40 -13.47 -8.29 -12.00
N GLY A 41 -14.40 -7.51 -11.44
CA GLY A 41 -15.31 -7.96 -10.38
C GLY A 41 -14.64 -8.11 -9.01
N ALA A 42 -13.40 -7.65 -8.84
CA ALA A 42 -12.64 -7.73 -7.60
C ALA A 42 -12.11 -6.35 -7.16
N PRO A 43 -11.81 -6.14 -5.88
CA PRO A 43 -11.20 -4.91 -5.38
C PRO A 43 -9.74 -4.77 -5.83
N ILE A 44 -9.34 -3.54 -6.17
CA ILE A 44 -7.96 -3.23 -6.54
C ILE A 44 -7.02 -3.42 -5.35
N THR A 45 -5.89 -4.06 -5.58
CA THR A 45 -4.82 -4.20 -4.58
C THR A 45 -3.90 -2.98 -4.58
N ALA A 46 -3.13 -2.81 -3.50
CA ALA A 46 -2.16 -1.71 -3.40
C ALA A 46 -1.07 -1.77 -4.49
N ALA A 47 -0.63 -2.98 -4.87
CA ALA A 47 0.36 -3.16 -5.94
C ALA A 47 -0.20 -2.74 -7.31
N GLU A 48 -1.42 -3.17 -7.63
CA GLU A 48 -2.06 -2.81 -8.90
C GLU A 48 -2.43 -1.33 -9.00
N LEU A 49 -2.71 -0.68 -7.86
CA LEU A 49 -2.91 0.76 -7.82
C LEU A 49 -1.58 1.50 -7.98
N ALA A 50 -0.51 1.00 -7.34
CA ALA A 50 0.84 1.55 -7.48
C ALA A 50 1.32 1.53 -8.92
N ASP A 51 1.15 0.40 -9.61
CA ASP A 51 1.52 0.24 -11.02
C ASP A 51 0.72 1.20 -11.94
N ARG A 52 -0.57 1.41 -11.65
CA ARG A 52 -1.42 2.32 -12.46
C ARG A 52 -1.11 3.79 -12.26
N LEU A 53 -0.73 4.18 -11.04
CA LEU A 53 -0.46 5.57 -10.68
C LEU A 53 1.03 5.94 -10.76
N ASP A 54 1.90 4.96 -11.05
CA ASP A 54 3.36 5.09 -11.04
C ASP A 54 3.88 5.66 -9.70
N VAL A 55 3.44 5.04 -8.60
CA VAL A 55 3.82 5.41 -7.23
C VAL A 55 4.33 4.23 -6.45
N ALA A 56 4.95 4.46 -5.30
CA ALA A 56 5.36 3.38 -4.41
C ALA A 56 4.15 2.62 -3.85
N PRO A 57 4.23 1.27 -3.68
CA PRO A 57 3.16 0.47 -3.08
C PRO A 57 2.72 0.94 -1.69
N ALA A 58 3.63 1.50 -0.89
CA ALA A 58 3.31 2.09 0.40
C ALA A 58 2.36 3.30 0.27
N VAL A 59 2.58 4.17 -0.72
CA VAL A 59 1.71 5.33 -1.00
C VAL A 59 0.35 4.87 -1.49
N ALA A 60 0.31 3.90 -2.41
CA ALA A 60 -0.93 3.31 -2.90
C ALA A 60 -1.75 2.63 -1.78
N GLY A 61 -1.09 1.92 -0.85
CA GLY A 61 -1.72 1.32 0.31
C GLY A 61 -2.33 2.35 1.27
N GLN A 62 -1.65 3.48 1.47
CA GLN A 62 -2.21 4.59 2.25
C GLN A 62 -3.39 5.24 1.54
N LEU A 63 -3.31 5.48 0.22
CA LEU A 63 -4.44 5.98 -0.57
C LEU A 63 -5.66 5.07 -0.40
N LEU A 64 -5.52 3.75 -0.57
CA LEU A 64 -6.63 2.80 -0.37
C LEU A 64 -7.20 2.86 1.04
N THR A 65 -6.34 2.94 2.06
CA THR A 65 -6.79 3.08 3.46
C THR A 65 -7.60 4.36 3.66
N THR A 66 -7.16 5.49 3.09
CA THR A 66 -7.90 6.76 3.10
C THR A 66 -9.25 6.64 2.39
N LEU A 67 -9.31 5.91 1.28
CA LEU A 67 -10.55 5.70 0.52
C LEU A 67 -11.58 4.85 1.28
N THR A 68 -11.13 3.77 1.94
CA THR A 68 -12.01 2.90 2.76
C THR A 68 -12.38 3.57 4.09
N GLY A 69 -11.50 4.36 4.69
CA GLY A 69 -11.71 5.03 5.97
C GLY A 69 -12.55 6.31 5.88
N GLY A 70 -12.60 6.97 4.72
CA GLY A 70 -13.37 8.21 4.51
C GLY A 70 -14.84 8.03 4.12
N ALA A 71 -15.36 6.79 4.10
CA ALA A 71 -16.72 6.45 3.64
C ALA A 71 -17.70 6.11 4.79
N ARG A 72 -17.59 6.79 5.94
CA ARG A 72 -18.58 6.68 7.03
C ARG A 72 -19.32 7.98 7.26
#